data_AF-A0AAW9RJ36-F1
#
_entry.id   AF-A0AAW9RJ36-F1
#
_cell.length_a   1.000
_cell.length_b   1.000
_cell.length_c   1.000
_cell.angle_alpha   90.00
_cell.angle_beta   90.00
_cell.angle_gamma   90.00
#
_symmetry.space_group_name_H-M   'P 1'
#
loop_
_entity.id
_entity.type
_entity.pdbx_description
1 polymer ?
#
loop_
_entity_poly.entity_id
_entity_poly.type
_entity_poly.pdbx_seq_one_letter_code
_entity_poly.pdbx_strand_id
1 'polypeptide(L)' 'MTDQFKQLLDRRDELLKRLKAIRADLAGGLAADSEEQAIQLENLEVLQEIQRLAEKELRSIEEELAGTGE' A
#
# COMPACT_ATOMS: atom_id res chain seq x y z
N MET A 1 1.83 -23.18 -13.68
CA MET A 1 1.26 -22.09 -12.87
C MET A 1 -0.24 -22.10 -13.09
N THR A 2 -1.00 -22.22 -12.01
CA THR A 2 -2.46 -22.10 -12.02
C THR A 2 -2.87 -20.63 -12.25
N ASP A 3 -4.07 -20.40 -12.76
CA ASP A 3 -4.60 -19.05 -12.98
C ASP A 3 -4.66 -18.23 -11.68
N GLN A 4 -4.98 -18.89 -10.56
CA GLN A 4 -4.93 -18.32 -9.21
C GLN A 4 -3.54 -17.82 -8.81
N PHE A 5 -2.47 -18.58 -9.07
CA PHE A 5 -1.11 -18.16 -8.76
C PHE A 5 -0.72 -16.88 -9.53
N LYS A 6 -1.14 -16.78 -10.79
CA LYS A 6 -0.92 -15.59 -11.60
C LYS A 6 -1.70 -14.38 -11.07
N GLN A 7 -2.96 -14.57 -10.70
CA GLN A 7 -3.79 -13.50 -10.11
C GLN A 7 -3.19 -12.98 -8.79
N LEU A 8 -2.68 -13.87 -7.93
CA LEU A 8 -1.99 -13.48 -6.70
C LEU A 8 -0.71 -12.69 -6.96
N LEU A 9 0.08 -13.08 -7.96
CA LEU A 9 1.27 -12.32 -8.38
C LEU A 9 0.91 -10.93 -8.91
N ASP A 10 -0.08 -10.84 -9.79
CA ASP A 10 -0.53 -9.57 -10.36
C ASP A 10 -1.03 -8.63 -9.24
N ARG A 11 -1.78 -9.18 -8.27
CA ARG A 11 -2.29 -8.43 -7.12
C ARG A 11 -1.19 -7.96 -6.19
N ARG A 12 -0.19 -8.80 -5.91
CA ARG A 12 1.00 -8.44 -5.12
C ARG A 12 1.73 -7.27 -5.77
N ASP A 13 1.96 -7.33 -7.07
CA ASP A 13 2.70 -6.31 -7.80
C ASP A 13 1.94 -4.97 -7.85
N GLU A 14 0.61 -5.03 -7.97
CA GLU A 14 -0.26 -3.85 -7.84
C GLU A 14 -0.14 -3.21 -6.45
N LEU A 15 -0.23 -4.00 -5.38
CA LEU A 15 -0.12 -3.53 -4.00
C LEU A 15 1.24 -2.90 -3.72
N LEU A 16 2.33 -3.51 -4.19
CA LEU A 16 3.68 -2.96 -4.07
C LEU A 16 3.81 -1.61 -4.78
N LYS A 17 3.23 -1.49 -5.99
CA LYS A 17 3.22 -0.23 -6.74
C LYS A 17 2.45 0.86 -5.98
N ARG A 18 1.29 0.51 -5.42
CA ARG A 18 0.45 1.44 -4.65
C ARG A 18 1.14 1.87 -3.35
N LEU A 19 1.75 0.95 -2.63
CA LEU A 19 2.53 1.24 -1.42
C LEU A 19 3.70 2.17 -1.71
N LYS A 20 4.39 1.98 -2.83
CA LYS A 20 5.48 2.86 -3.26
C LYS A 20 4.99 4.29 -3.51
N ALA A 21 3.83 4.47 -4.14
CA ALA A 21 3.23 5.79 -4.35
C ALA A 21 2.86 6.47 -3.02
N ILE A 22 2.17 5.74 -2.13
CA ILE A 22 1.79 6.25 -0.81
C ILE A 22 3.02 6.68 -0.01
N ARG A 23 4.11 5.89 -0.03
CA ARG A 23 5.37 6.25 0.65
C ARG A 23 6.00 7.52 0.08
N ALA A 24 5.88 7.76 -1.22
CA ALA A 24 6.36 8.99 -1.83
C ALA A 24 5.53 10.20 -1.39
N ASP A 25 4.20 10.05 -1.34
CA ASP A 25 3.28 11.11 -0.89
C ASP A 25 3.51 11.46 0.59
N LEU A 26 3.69 10.45 1.45
CA LEU A 26 4.04 10.65 2.87
C LEU A 26 5.39 11.35 3.06
N ALA A 27 6.34 11.19 2.13
CA ALA A 27 7.66 11.81 2.19
C ALA A 27 7.68 13.27 1.69
N GLY A 28 6.60 13.73 1.06
CA GLY A 28 6.51 15.06 0.42
C GLY A 28 6.52 16.25 1.38
N GLY A 29 6.36 16.02 2.69
CA GLY A 29 6.30 17.08 3.70
C GLY A 29 4.98 17.86 3.67
N LEU A 30 4.77 18.70 4.69
CA LEU A 30 3.57 19.53 4.82
C LEU A 30 3.80 20.93 4.23
N ALA A 31 2.76 21.50 3.64
CA ALA A 31 2.70 22.91 3.25
C ALA A 31 2.78 23.81 4.48
N ALA A 32 3.37 24.99 4.31
CA ALA A 32 3.59 25.94 5.40
C ALA A 32 2.33 26.77 5.75
N ASP A 33 1.31 26.75 4.90
CA ASP A 33 0.04 27.41 5.14
C ASP A 33 -0.80 26.61 6.14
N SER A 34 -1.30 27.26 7.20
CA SER A 34 -2.01 26.59 8.30
C SER A 34 -3.34 25.97 7.88
N GLU A 35 -4.03 26.53 6.88
CA GLU A 35 -5.30 25.99 6.38
C GLU A 35 -5.04 24.74 5.53
N GLU A 36 -4.00 24.77 4.68
CA GLU A 36 -3.55 23.60 3.92
C GLU A 36 -2.95 22.51 4.83
N GLN A 37 -2.29 22.90 5.91
CA GLN A 37 -1.66 21.97 6.85
C GLN A 37 -2.67 21.05 7.53
N ALA A 38 -3.84 21.56 7.93
CA ALA A 38 -4.89 20.76 8.55
C ALA A 38 -5.40 19.65 7.60
N ILE A 39 -5.66 20.01 6.34
CA ILE A 39 -6.09 19.08 5.30
C ILE A 39 -5.01 18.03 5.02
N GLN A 40 -3.76 18.46 4.97
CA GLN A 40 -2.67 17.53 4.71
C GLN A 40 -2.40 16.58 5.88
N LEU A 41 -2.60 17.00 7.13
CA LEU A 41 -2.55 16.11 8.28
C LEU A 41 -3.63 15.02 8.21
N GLU A 42 -4.87 15.39 7.87
CA GLU A 42 -5.96 14.42 7.65
C GLU A 42 -5.62 13.45 6.51
N ASN A 43 -5.09 13.96 5.40
CA ASN A 43 -4.63 13.13 4.29
C ASN A 43 -3.50 12.17 4.70
N LEU A 44 -2.55 12.62 5.53
CA LEU A 44 -1.47 11.77 6.04
C LEU A 44 -2.02 10.62 6.89
N GLU A 45 -2.98 10.90 7.78
CA GLU A 45 -3.63 9.86 8.60
C GLU A 45 -4.36 8.83 7.74
N VAL A 46 -5.10 9.29 6.72
CA VAL A 46 -5.77 8.40 5.76
C VAL A 46 -4.77 7.58 4.96
N LEU A 47 -3.68 8.19 4.47
CA LEU A 47 -2.63 7.50 3.72
C LEU A 47 -1.89 6.46 4.58
N GLN A 48 -1.67 6.74 5.86
CA GLN A 48 -1.09 5.78 6.81
C GLN A 48 -1.99 4.58 7.03
N GLU A 49 -3.31 4.78 7.17
CA GLU A 49 -4.25 3.67 7.32
C GLU A 49 -4.34 2.83 6.04
N ILE A 50 -4.35 3.47 4.86
CA ILE A 50 -4.31 2.75 3.58
C ILE A 50 -3.01 1.94 3.46
N GLN A 51 -1.87 2.51 3.85
CA GLN A 51 -0.59 1.79 3.87
C GLN A 51 -0.66 0.56 4.77
N ARG A 52 -1.16 0.71 6.00
CA ARG A 52 -1.27 -0.39 6.97
C ARG A 52 -2.14 -1.53 6.45
N LEU A 53 -3.29 -1.20 5.84
CA LEU A 53 -4.19 -2.19 5.27
C LEU A 53 -3.57 -2.89 4.05
N ALA A 54 -2.91 -2.14 3.17
CA ALA A 54 -2.24 -2.69 1.99
C ALA A 54 -1.05 -3.59 2.37
N GLU A 55 -0.28 -3.26 3.42
CA GLU A 55 0.78 -4.12 3.94
C GLU A 55 0.25 -5.42 4.55
N LYS A 56 -0.92 -5.36 5.20
CA LYS A 56 -1.60 -6.55 5.72
C LYS A 56 -2.09 -7.46 4.58
N GLU A 57 -2.72 -6.89 3.55
CA GLU A 57 -3.15 -7.62 2.36
C GLU A 57 -1.96 -8.26 1.63
N LEU A 58 -0.89 -7.48 1.43
CA LEU A 58 0.34 -7.96 0.80
C LEU A 58 0.93 -9.17 1.53
N ARG A 59 1.04 -9.10 2.86
CA ARG A 59 1.53 -10.22 3.67
C ARG A 59 0.66 -11.48 3.50
N SER A 60 -0.66 -11.32 3.48
CA SER A 60 -1.58 -12.45 3.26
C SER A 60 -1.37 -13.10 1.89
N ILE A 61 -1.16 -12.29 0.84
CA ILE A 61 -0.89 -12.77 -0.52
C ILE A 61 0.47 -13.46 -0.59
N GLU A 62 1.48 -12.93 0.07
CA GLU A 62 2.81 -13.56 0.14
C GLU A 62 2.77 -14.92 0.86
N GLU A 63 2.00 -15.03 1.94
CA GLU A 63 1.76 -16.30 2.64
C GLU A 63 1.03 -17.32 1.74
N GLU A 64 0.00 -16.89 1.00
CA GLU A 64 -0.73 -17.76 0.05
C GLU A 64 0.15 -18.20 -1.12
N LEU A 65 0.97 -17.30 -1.66
CA LEU A 65 1.95 -17.61 -2.71
C LEU A 65 3.01 -18.59 -2.22
N ALA A 66 3.48 -18.46 -0.97
CA ALA A 66 4.44 -19.37 -0.37
C ALA A 66 3.84 -20.78 -0.15
N GLY A 67 2.59 -20.85 0.32
CA GLY A 67 1.88 -22.11 0.54
C GLY A 67 1.42 -22.82 -0.74
N THR A 68 1.31 -22.10 -1.87
CA THR A 68 0.94 -22.68 -3.19
C THR A 68 2.15 -23.31 -3.91
N GLY A 69 3.36 -23.17 -3.35
CA GLY A 69 4.62 -23.66 -3.93
C GLY A 69 5.09 -25.05 -3.48
N GLU A 70 4.39 -25.70 -2.54
CA GLU A 70 4.63 -27.08 -2.09
C GLU A 70 3.67 -28.08 -2.77
#